data_AF-A0A7K2KQ86-F1
#
_entry.id   AF-A0A7K2KQ86-F1
#
_cell.length_a   1.000
_cell.length_b   1.000
_cell.length_c   1.000
_cell.angle_alpha   90.00
_cell.angle_beta   90.00
_cell.angle_gamma   90.00
#
_symmetry.space_group_name_H-M   'P 1'
#
loop_
_entity.id
_entity.type
_entity.pdbx_description
1 polymer ?
#
loop_
_entity_poly.entity_id
_entity_poly.type
_entity_poly.pdbx_seq_one_letter_code
_entity_poly.pdbx_strand_id
1 'polypeptide(L)' 'QRVTVLHFVPSMLQAFLDGVDAVTCPSLRLVVCSGEALPADLVTRFHGSAGDLTIALENLYGPTEAAVDVTAA' A
#
# COMPACT_ATOMS: atom_id res chain seq x y z
N GLN A 1 -12.88 11.45 -12.11
CA GLN A 1 -11.44 11.63 -11.82
C GLN A 1 -10.80 10.26 -11.67
N ARG A 2 -9.54 10.06 -12.10
CA ARG A 2 -8.83 8.75 -12.02
C ARG A 2 -7.90 8.77 -10.81
N VAL A 3 -8.14 7.92 -9.82
CA VAL A 3 -7.27 7.81 -8.63
C VAL A 3 -6.08 6.93 -8.99
N THR A 4 -4.86 7.44 -8.76
CA THR A 4 -3.60 6.75 -9.08
C THR A 4 -2.76 6.44 -7.85
N VAL A 5 -3.01 7.12 -6.72
CA VAL A 5 -2.28 6.98 -5.46
C VAL A 5 -3.27 6.86 -4.31
N LEU A 6 -3.03 5.93 -3.39
CA LEU A 6 -3.76 5.78 -2.13
C LEU A 6 -2.79 5.75 -0.94
N HIS A 7 -3.20 6.35 0.17
CA HIS A 7 -2.47 6.31 1.44
C HIS A 7 -3.32 5.62 2.50
N PHE A 8 -2.73 4.65 3.19
CA PHE A 8 -3.35 3.88 4.26
C PHE A 8 -2.44 3.80 5.49
N VAL A 9 -3.05 3.56 6.64
CA VAL A 9 -2.37 2.82 7.72
C VAL A 9 -2.53 1.31 7.45
N PRO A 10 -1.58 0.45 7.84
CA PRO A 10 -1.68 -1.01 7.63
C PRO A 10 -3.04 -1.62 8.04
N SER A 11 -3.61 -1.25 9.18
CA SER A 11 -4.95 -1.69 9.60
C SER A 11 -6.07 -1.34 8.59
N MET A 12 -6.00 -0.15 7.97
CA MET A 12 -6.96 0.28 6.94
C MET A 12 -6.72 -0.42 5.60
N LEU A 13 -5.46 -0.68 5.24
CA LEU A 13 -5.15 -1.49 4.06
C LEU A 13 -5.72 -2.91 4.22
N GLN A 14 -5.62 -3.51 5.41
CA GLN A 14 -6.20 -4.82 5.68
C GLN A 14 -7.72 -4.80 5.48
N ALA A 15 -8.43 -3.84 6.07
CA ALA A 15 -9.87 -3.71 5.91
C ALA A 15 -10.28 -3.44 4.44
N PHE A 16 -9.46 -2.67 3.71
CA PHE A 16 -9.67 -2.44 2.29
C PHE A 16 -9.58 -3.75 1.49
N LEU A 17 -8.55 -4.56 1.74
CA LEU A 17 -8.36 -5.87 1.10
C LEU A 17 -9.39 -6.92 1.52
N ASP A 18 -10.12 -6.72 2.61
CA ASP A 18 -11.25 -7.57 3.01
C ASP A 18 -12.53 -7.26 2.20
N GLY A 19 -12.68 -6.02 1.71
CA GLY A 19 -13.88 -5.57 1.01
C GLY A 19 -13.72 -5.36 -0.50
N VAL A 20 -12.50 -5.11 -0.99
CA VAL A 20 -12.24 -4.69 -2.37
C VAL A 20 -10.88 -5.20 -2.87
N ASP A 21 -10.87 -5.79 -4.07
CA ASP A 21 -9.62 -6.14 -4.76
C ASP A 21 -9.02 -4.92 -5.48
N ALA A 22 -7.69 -4.79 -5.45
CA ALA A 22 -7.00 -3.68 -6.13
C ALA A 22 -7.20 -3.69 -7.66
N VAL A 23 -7.52 -4.85 -8.26
CA VAL A 23 -7.93 -4.99 -9.67
C VAL A 23 -9.12 -4.11 -10.06
N THR A 24 -10.00 -3.78 -9.11
CA THR A 24 -11.16 -2.89 -9.33
C THR A 24 -10.74 -1.44 -9.59
N CYS A 25 -9.48 -1.09 -9.28
CA CYS A 25 -8.89 0.23 -9.47
C CYS A 25 -7.78 0.18 -10.53
N PRO A 26 -8.09 0.02 -11.84
CA PRO A 26 -7.08 -0.19 -12.88
C PRO A 26 -6.14 1.00 -13.11
N SER A 27 -6.50 2.19 -12.60
CA SER A 27 -5.64 3.37 -12.62
C SER A 27 -4.71 3.47 -11.42
N LEU A 28 -4.86 2.64 -10.40
CA LEU A 28 -4.00 2.64 -9.21
C LEU A 28 -2.58 2.23 -9.61
N ARG A 29 -1.60 2.97 -9.09
CA ARG A 29 -0.17 2.78 -9.39
C ARG A 29 0.67 2.67 -8.12
N LEU A 30 0.25 3.35 -7.06
CA LEU A 30 0.98 3.42 -5.81
C LEU A 30 0.02 3.34 -4.62
N VAL A 31 0.34 2.47 -3.67
CA VAL A 31 -0.24 2.45 -2.34
C VAL A 31 0.87 2.74 -1.35
N VAL A 32 0.62 3.67 -0.45
CA VAL A 32 1.54 4.02 0.61
C VAL A 32 0.95 3.58 1.93
N CYS A 33 1.72 2.83 2.71
CA CYS A 33 1.43 2.50 4.10
C CYS A 33 2.31 3.34 5.03
N SER A 34 1.73 3.82 6.14
CA SER A 34 2.47 4.56 7.17
C SER A 34 1.77 4.44 8.53
N GLY A 35 2.41 4.90 9.60
CA GLY A 35 1.76 5.06 10.92
C GLY A 35 1.59 3.79 11.76
N GLU A 36 1.76 2.60 11.19
CA GLU A 36 1.81 1.33 11.92
C GLU A 36 2.90 0.42 11.33
N ALA A 37 3.25 -0.64 12.05
CA ALA A 37 4.11 -1.68 11.50
C ALA A 37 3.39 -2.37 10.33
N LEU A 38 4.05 -2.47 9.18
CA LEU A 38 3.52 -3.16 8.00
C LEU A 38 3.94 -4.65 8.05
N PRO A 39 3.00 -5.60 8.27
CA PRO A 39 3.33 -7.02 8.31
C PRO A 39 3.63 -7.58 6.91
N ALA A 40 4.59 -8.49 6.81
CA ALA A 40 4.96 -9.13 5.53
C ALA A 40 3.79 -9.92 4.90
N ASP A 41 2.92 -10.52 5.72
CA ASP A 41 1.72 -11.23 5.24
C ASP A 41 0.73 -10.28 4.55
N LEU A 42 0.63 -9.03 5.03
CA LEU A 42 -0.23 -8.02 4.44
C LEU A 42 0.30 -7.56 3.08
N VAL A 43 1.62 -7.42 2.95
CA VAL A 43 2.30 -7.13 1.67
C VAL A 43 2.02 -8.24 0.66
N THR A 44 2.18 -9.50 1.07
CA THR A 44 1.92 -10.66 0.22
C THR A 44 0.45 -10.69 -0.25
N ARG A 45 -0.47 -10.43 0.68
CA ARG A 45 -1.91 -10.37 0.37
C ARG A 45 -2.25 -9.22 -0.58
N PHE A 46 -1.63 -8.05 -0.41
CA PHE A 46 -1.81 -6.91 -1.29
C PHE A 46 -1.38 -7.21 -2.73
N HIS A 47 -0.18 -7.77 -2.92
CA HIS A 47 0.27 -8.16 -4.26
C HIS A 47 -0.58 -9.27 -4.87
N GLY A 48 -1.10 -10.19 -4.05
CA GLY A 48 -2.08 -11.18 -4.50
C GLY A 48 -3.40 -10.57 -5.01
N SER A 49 -3.89 -9.48 -4.40
CA SER A 49 -5.14 -8.82 -4.83
C SER A 49 -4.98 -7.87 -6.01
N ALA A 50 -3.74 -7.54 -6.39
CA ALA A 50 -3.43 -6.72 -7.56
C ALA A 50 -3.54 -7.48 -8.89
N GLY A 51 -3.52 -8.83 -8.86
CA GLY A 51 -3.56 -9.65 -10.07
C GLY A 51 -2.44 -9.28 -11.05
N ASP A 52 -2.79 -9.00 -12.30
CA ASP A 52 -1.83 -8.60 -13.34
C ASP A 52 -1.44 -7.11 -13.26
N LEU A 53 -2.03 -6.33 -12.35
CA LEU A 53 -1.70 -4.92 -12.20
C LEU A 53 -0.38 -4.75 -11.46
N THR A 54 0.51 -3.96 -12.04
CA THR A 54 1.72 -3.51 -11.34
C THR A 54 1.39 -2.31 -10.46
N ILE A 55 1.30 -2.56 -9.16
CA ILE A 55 1.04 -1.53 -8.14
C ILE A 55 2.18 -1.57 -7.12
N ALA A 56 2.84 -0.44 -6.92
CA ALA A 56 3.88 -0.30 -5.89
C ALA A 56 3.23 -0.19 -4.51
N LEU A 57 3.82 -0.87 -3.52
CA LEU A 57 3.47 -0.72 -2.11
C LEU A 57 4.68 -0.15 -1.37
N GLU A 58 4.58 1.11 -0.97
CA GLU A 58 5.64 1.82 -0.25
C GLU A 58 5.30 1.88 1.24
N ASN A 59 6.21 1.43 2.10
CA ASN A 59 6.07 1.57 3.53
C ASN A 59 6.81 2.82 4.01
N LEU A 60 6.10 3.95 4.08
CA LEU A 60 6.61 5.17 4.69
C LEU A 60 6.59 5.03 6.21
N TYR A 61 7.62 4.36 6.71
CA TYR A 61 7.95 4.40 8.13
C TYR A 61 8.76 5.66 8.42
N GLY A 62 8.07 6.79 8.51
CA GLY A 62 8.61 8.04 9.00
C GLY A 62 7.83 8.45 10.24
N PRO A 63 8.40 8.40 11.46
CA PRO A 63 7.85 9.17 12.55
C PRO A 63 8.08 10.64 12.21
N THR A 64 7.58 11.53 13.02
CA THR A 64 8.06 12.90 13.17
C THR A 64 9.60 13.05 13.39
N GLU A 65 10.40 11.99 13.25
CA GLU A 65 11.86 11.90 13.43
C GLU A 65 12.63 11.40 12.18
N ALA A 66 11.96 10.94 11.11
CA ALA A 66 12.62 10.57 9.85
C ALA A 66 11.78 11.04 8.64
N ALA A 67 11.79 12.35 8.41
CA ALA A 67 11.53 12.88 7.08
C ALA A 67 12.72 12.49 6.19
N VAL A 68 12.43 11.95 5.01
CA VAL A 68 13.35 11.60 3.90
C VAL A 68 13.79 10.12 3.87
N ASP A 69 13.19 9.42 2.91
CA ASP A 69 13.62 8.24 2.16
C ASP A 69 14.36 7.09 2.88
N VAL A 70 13.72 5.93 2.91
CA VAL A 70 14.42 4.64 3.01
C VAL A 70 13.95 3.71 1.90
N THR A 71 14.64 3.76 0.78
CA THR A 71 14.62 2.71 -0.25
C THR A 71 15.58 1.61 0.20
N ALA A 72 15.11 0.38 0.38
CA ALA A 72 15.98 -0.79 0.51
C ALA A 72 16.22 -1.38 -0.88
N ALA A 73 17.51 -1.54 -1.23
CA ALA A 73 18.00 -2.01 -2.54
C ALA A 73 17.74 -3.49 -2.82
#